data_AF-A0A2A7BFW4-F1
#
_entry.id   AF-A0A2A7BFW4-F1
#
_cell.length_a   1.000
_cell.length_b   1.000
_cell.length_c   1.000
_cell.angle_alpha   90.00
_cell.angle_beta   90.00
_cell.angle_gamma   90.00
#
_symmetry.space_group_name_H-M   'P 1'
#
loop_
_entity.id
_entity.type
_entity.pdbx_description
1 polymer ?
#
loop_
_entity_poly.entity_id
_entity_poly.type
_entity_poly.pdbx_seq_one_letter_code
_entity_poly.pdbx_strand_id
1 'polypeptide(L)'
;MKKLITLVLALVCVLGLVGCNQKAVSASEVYSFPEPTTMITVSFYSQGEETAFEIGSEEYDSNDLSTTPVINWFYDLKLTACDAPEAVEGSESYDFYVKGENAFTYEDRGSEAYIITGGSYYKVSNPSAPPIN
;
A
#
# COMPACT_ATOMS: atom_id res chain seq x y z
N MET A 1 -49.93 -35.70 6.99
CA MET A 1 -50.21 -34.50 7.79
C MET A 1 -48.96 -34.15 8.59
N LYS A 2 -48.56 -32.87 8.56
CA LYS A 2 -47.66 -32.09 9.45
C LYS A 2 -47.07 -32.87 10.64
N LYS A 3 -45.79 -32.71 11.01
CA LYS A 3 -45.27 -31.44 11.58
C LYS A 3 -43.78 -31.21 11.26
N LEU A 4 -43.52 -30.08 10.59
CA LEU A 4 -42.32 -29.26 10.75
C LEU A 4 -42.34 -28.62 12.14
N ILE A 5 -41.15 -28.37 12.73
CA ILE A 5 -40.72 -27.31 13.68
C ILE A 5 -39.32 -27.77 14.15
N THR A 6 -38.21 -27.39 13.50
CA THR A 6 -37.44 -26.13 13.60
C THR A 6 -36.93 -25.84 15.01
N LEU A 7 -35.62 -25.99 15.21
CA LEU A 7 -34.83 -25.13 16.10
C LEU A 7 -33.38 -25.10 15.57
N VAL A 8 -33.18 -24.30 14.53
CA VAL A 8 -31.85 -23.99 14.00
C VAL A 8 -31.21 -23.03 15.01
N LEU A 9 -30.08 -23.46 15.54
CA LEU A 9 -29.23 -22.74 16.47
C LEU A 9 -28.84 -21.40 15.83
N ALA A 10 -29.51 -20.32 16.21
CA ALA A 10 -29.10 -18.96 15.87
C ALA A 10 -27.83 -18.67 16.67
N LEU A 11 -26.67 -19.01 16.12
CA LEU A 11 -25.40 -18.49 16.58
C LEU A 11 -25.36 -17.01 16.20
N VAL A 12 -25.85 -16.20 17.12
CA VAL A 12 -25.75 -14.74 17.08
C VAL A 12 -24.26 -14.41 17.17
N CYS A 13 -23.61 -14.22 16.02
CA CYS A 13 -22.28 -13.60 15.92
C CYS A 13 -22.39 -12.11 16.25
N VAL A 14 -22.70 -11.81 17.51
CA VAL A 14 -22.49 -10.48 18.09
C VAL A 14 -21.33 -10.66 19.04
N LEU A 15 -20.14 -10.22 18.60
CA LEU A 15 -19.05 -9.62 19.38
C LEU A 15 -17.78 -9.70 18.54
N GLY A 16 -17.67 -8.73 17.64
CA GLY A 16 -16.47 -8.48 16.84
C GLY A 16 -16.47 -7.09 16.23
N LEU A 17 -17.26 -6.14 16.74
CA LEU A 17 -16.94 -4.71 16.59
C LEU A 17 -15.75 -4.43 17.51
N VAL A 18 -14.60 -5.04 17.22
CA VAL A 18 -13.34 -4.37 17.52
C VAL A 18 -13.37 -3.20 16.56
N GLY A 19 -13.92 -2.07 17.02
CA GLY A 19 -13.62 -0.80 16.41
C GLY A 19 -12.10 -0.70 16.49
N CYS A 20 -11.42 -1.06 15.41
CA CYS A 20 -10.01 -0.85 15.29
C CYS A 20 -9.82 0.63 15.60
N ASN A 21 -9.12 0.93 16.69
CA ASN A 21 -8.57 2.26 16.90
C ASN A 21 -7.53 2.44 15.80
N GLN A 22 -8.05 2.75 14.62
CA GLN A 22 -7.36 2.94 13.36
C GLN A 22 -6.61 4.25 13.49
N LYS A 23 -5.50 4.18 14.24
CA LYS A 23 -4.63 5.32 14.48
C LYS A 23 -4.05 5.69 13.12
N ALA A 24 -4.33 6.93 12.70
CA ALA A 24 -3.65 7.50 11.56
C ALA A 24 -2.14 7.53 11.85
N VAL A 25 -1.35 7.13 10.86
CA VAL A 25 0.12 7.14 10.90
C VAL A 25 0.58 8.00 9.74
N SER A 26 1.60 8.84 9.95
CA SER A 26 2.18 9.58 8.83
C SER A 26 2.99 8.62 7.95
N ALA A 27 3.00 8.85 6.64
CA ALA A 27 3.76 7.98 5.75
C ALA A 27 5.26 8.01 6.04
N SER A 28 5.81 9.14 6.49
CA SER A 28 7.22 9.24 6.91
C SER A 28 7.56 8.40 8.15
N GLU A 29 6.59 8.12 9.03
CA GLU A 29 6.76 7.13 10.12
C GLU A 29 6.74 5.68 9.61
N VAL A 30 6.06 5.42 8.48
CA VAL A 30 5.98 4.08 7.87
C VAL A 30 7.25 3.75 7.08
N TYR A 31 7.73 4.71 6.28
CA TYR A 31 9.01 4.61 5.59
C TYR A 31 9.65 5.99 5.49
N SER A 32 10.91 6.09 5.87
CA SER A 32 11.70 7.31 5.72
C SER A 32 12.72 7.11 4.61
N PHE A 33 12.61 7.91 3.55
CA PHE A 33 13.58 7.89 2.47
C PHE A 33 14.97 8.30 2.98
N PRO A 34 16.04 7.61 2.58
CA PRO A 34 17.40 7.99 2.95
C PRO A 34 17.79 9.30 2.25
N GLU A 35 18.60 10.13 2.90
CA GLU A 35 19.12 11.37 2.32
C GLU A 35 20.59 11.22 1.89
N PRO A 36 20.94 11.48 0.61
CA PRO A 36 20.03 11.70 -0.52
C PRO A 36 19.41 10.39 -1.03
N THR A 37 18.20 10.48 -1.59
CA THR A 37 17.60 9.42 -2.41
C THR A 37 17.85 9.77 -3.88
N THR A 38 18.90 9.17 -4.45
CA THR A 38 19.37 9.50 -5.81
C THR A 38 18.64 8.72 -6.89
N MET A 39 18.22 7.49 -6.57
CA MET A 39 17.51 6.61 -7.49
C MET A 39 16.41 5.85 -6.78
N ILE A 40 15.27 5.71 -7.47
CA ILE A 40 14.16 4.85 -7.10
C ILE A 40 13.87 3.95 -8.30
N THR A 41 13.88 2.64 -8.09
CA THR A 41 13.40 1.68 -9.09
C THR A 41 11.98 1.28 -8.72
N VAL A 42 11.08 1.23 -9.69
CA VAL A 42 9.69 0.81 -9.47
C VAL A 42 9.40 -0.38 -10.36
N SER A 43 8.93 -1.48 -9.77
CA SER A 43 8.31 -2.56 -10.53
C SER A 43 6.79 -2.41 -10.46
N PHE A 44 6.18 -2.20 -11.62
CA PHE A 44 4.73 -2.08 -11.77
C PHE A 44 4.16 -3.37 -12.35
N TYR A 45 3.25 -3.99 -11.62
CA TYR A 45 2.53 -5.18 -12.05
C TYR A 45 1.06 -4.87 -12.29
N SER A 46 0.59 -5.17 -13.50
CA SER A 46 -0.82 -5.06 -13.89
C SER A 46 -1.16 -6.12 -14.92
N GLN A 47 -2.33 -6.78 -14.77
CA GLN A 47 -2.87 -7.75 -15.73
C GLN A 47 -1.93 -8.89 -16.15
N GLY A 48 -1.00 -9.31 -15.28
CA GLY A 48 -0.05 -10.39 -15.59
C GLY A 48 1.25 -9.92 -16.23
N GLU A 49 1.42 -8.61 -16.45
CA GLU A 49 2.63 -8.02 -17.00
C GLU A 49 3.35 -7.20 -15.93
N GLU A 50 4.68 -7.27 -15.94
CA GLU A 50 5.57 -6.52 -15.07
C GLU A 50 6.38 -5.53 -15.91
N THR A 51 6.39 -4.25 -15.51
CA THR A 51 7.15 -3.18 -16.16
C THR A 51 8.03 -2.48 -15.12
N ALA A 52 9.30 -2.32 -15.43
CA ALA A 52 10.25 -1.63 -14.56
C ALA A 52 10.45 -0.17 -15.00
N PHE A 53 10.55 0.73 -14.02
CA PHE A 53 10.87 2.14 -14.18
C PHE A 53 12.06 2.51 -13.31
N GLU A 54 12.92 3.40 -13.82
CA GLU A 54 14.04 3.97 -13.08
C GLU A 54 13.85 5.48 -13.00
N ILE A 55 13.88 6.01 -11.79
CA ILE A 55 13.68 7.43 -11.51
C ILE A 55 14.94 7.94 -10.83
N GLY A 56 15.62 8.88 -11.49
CA GLY A 56 16.90 9.43 -11.06
C GLY A 56 18.10 8.64 -11.55
N SER A 57 19.19 8.72 -10.79
CA SER A 57 20.50 8.20 -11.17
C SER A 57 21.25 7.67 -9.96
N GLU A 58 22.10 6.66 -10.16
CA GLU A 58 23.01 6.18 -9.12
C GLU A 58 23.99 7.28 -8.67
N GLU A 59 24.40 8.13 -9.61
CA GLU A 59 25.31 9.24 -9.35
C GLU A 59 24.55 10.42 -8.74
N TYR A 60 25.02 10.89 -7.58
CA TYR A 60 24.43 12.05 -6.91
C TYR A 60 24.70 13.34 -7.68
N ASP A 61 23.63 13.98 -8.18
CA ASP A 61 23.62 15.37 -8.62
C ASP A 61 22.65 16.16 -7.73
N SER A 62 23.15 17.19 -7.04
CA SER A 62 22.32 18.05 -6.18
C SER A 62 21.22 18.82 -6.92
N ASN A 63 21.29 18.92 -8.26
CA ASN A 63 20.26 19.56 -9.08
C ASN A 63 19.25 18.54 -9.62
N ASP A 64 19.50 17.23 -9.49
CA ASP A 64 18.57 16.20 -9.89
C ASP A 64 17.48 16.06 -8.82
N LEU A 65 16.27 16.47 -9.18
CA LEU A 65 15.08 16.41 -8.32
C LEU A 65 14.09 15.33 -8.81
N SER A 66 14.51 14.44 -9.71
CA SER A 66 13.66 13.42 -10.33
C SER A 66 12.93 12.51 -9.34
N THR A 67 13.56 12.18 -8.20
CA THR A 67 12.95 11.34 -7.15
C THR A 67 11.97 12.11 -6.25
N THR A 68 12.03 13.44 -6.26
CA THR A 68 11.23 14.31 -5.37
C THR A 68 9.71 14.13 -5.55
N PRO A 69 9.14 14.03 -6.76
CA PRO A 69 7.71 13.80 -6.94
C PRO A 69 7.20 12.53 -6.26
N VAL A 70 7.95 11.42 -6.36
CA VAL A 70 7.58 10.14 -5.72
C VAL A 70 7.67 10.23 -4.20
N ILE A 71 8.74 10.85 -3.69
CA ILE A 71 8.93 11.04 -2.23
C ILE A 71 7.80 11.90 -1.66
N ASN A 72 7.48 13.04 -2.30
CA ASN A 72 6.40 13.92 -1.87
C ASN A 72 5.04 13.23 -1.95
N TRP A 73 4.77 12.51 -3.05
CA TRP A 73 3.54 11.72 -3.20
C TRP A 73 3.37 10.73 -2.05
N PHE A 74 4.42 9.98 -1.71
CA PHE A 74 4.37 9.02 -0.61
C PHE A 74 4.11 9.70 0.73
N TYR A 75 4.83 10.78 1.03
CA TYR A 75 4.65 11.53 2.28
C TYR A 75 3.28 12.21 2.42
N ASP A 76 2.58 12.48 1.31
CA ASP A 76 1.22 13.01 1.31
C ASP A 76 0.13 11.95 1.50
N LEU A 77 0.47 10.65 1.51
CA LEU A 77 -0.49 9.58 1.78
C LEU A 77 -0.97 9.59 3.24
N LYS A 78 -2.29 9.44 3.41
CA LYS A 78 -2.96 9.32 4.70
C LYS A 78 -3.15 7.85 5.03
N LEU A 79 -2.28 7.37 5.90
CA LEU A 79 -2.19 5.95 6.23
C LEU A 79 -2.89 5.64 7.55
N THR A 80 -3.48 4.46 7.59
CA THR A 80 -4.11 3.90 8.79
C THR A 80 -3.69 2.45 8.90
N ALA A 81 -3.03 2.09 10.00
CA ALA A 81 -2.62 0.71 10.22
C ALA A 81 -3.83 -0.24 10.24
N CYS A 82 -3.70 -1.39 9.58
CA CYS A 82 -4.73 -2.41 9.51
C CYS A 82 -4.11 -3.82 9.49
N ASP A 83 -4.96 -4.83 9.65
CA ASP A 83 -4.57 -6.21 9.37
C ASP A 83 -4.36 -6.41 7.86
N ALA A 84 -3.70 -7.52 7.51
CA ALA A 84 -3.55 -7.92 6.11
C ALA A 84 -4.94 -8.05 5.45
N PRO A 85 -5.20 -7.34 4.35
CA PRO A 85 -6.47 -7.45 3.65
C PRO A 85 -6.58 -8.82 2.95
N GLU A 86 -7.81 -9.27 2.69
CA GLU A 86 -8.04 -10.47 1.88
C GLU A 86 -7.43 -10.28 0.49
N ALA A 87 -6.88 -11.35 -0.09
CA ALA A 87 -6.35 -11.32 -1.44
C ALA A 87 -7.49 -11.09 -2.45
N VAL A 88 -7.26 -10.22 -3.42
CA VAL A 88 -8.20 -9.95 -4.51
C VAL A 88 -7.52 -10.15 -5.85
N GLU A 89 -8.29 -10.58 -6.84
CA GLU A 89 -7.82 -10.66 -8.22
C GLU A 89 -7.88 -9.28 -8.89
N GLY A 90 -6.93 -9.01 -9.78
CA GLY A 90 -6.92 -7.80 -10.61
C GLY A 90 -6.44 -6.53 -9.90
N SER A 91 -5.76 -6.65 -8.76
CA SER A 91 -5.03 -5.54 -8.16
C SER A 91 -3.80 -5.17 -9.02
N GLU A 92 -3.51 -3.88 -9.06
CA GLU A 92 -2.25 -3.36 -9.53
C GLU A 92 -1.28 -3.23 -8.35
N SER A 93 0.01 -3.46 -8.59
CA SER A 93 1.04 -3.36 -7.55
C SER A 93 2.22 -2.54 -8.05
N TYR A 94 2.73 -1.68 -7.18
CA TYR A 94 3.91 -0.87 -7.43
C TYR A 94 4.92 -1.17 -6.31
N ASP A 95 5.96 -1.92 -6.63
CA ASP A 95 7.05 -2.22 -5.71
C ASP A 95 8.14 -1.17 -5.85
N PHE A 96 8.34 -0.36 -4.81
CA PHE A 96 9.35 0.69 -4.78
C PHE A 96 10.63 0.16 -4.14
N TYR A 97 11.73 0.28 -4.86
CA TYR A 97 13.06 -0.10 -4.42
C TYR A 97 13.95 1.14 -4.28
N VAL A 98 14.61 1.26 -3.14
CA VAL A 98 15.54 2.35 -2.84
C VAL A 98 16.85 1.73 -2.42
N LYS A 99 17.95 2.12 -3.06
CA LYS A 99 19.29 1.50 -2.87
C LYS A 99 19.27 -0.03 -3.07
N GLY A 100 18.43 -0.52 -3.98
CA GLY A 100 18.29 -1.95 -4.30
C GLY A 100 17.49 -2.76 -3.29
N GLU A 101 16.97 -2.15 -2.23
CA GLU A 101 16.13 -2.80 -1.22
C GLU A 101 14.66 -2.43 -1.43
N ASN A 102 13.74 -3.39 -1.24
CA ASN A 102 12.31 -3.10 -1.28
C ASN A 102 11.96 -2.18 -0.10
N ALA A 103 11.54 -0.96 -0.42
CA ALA A 103 11.12 0.03 0.56
C ALA A 103 9.68 -0.23 1.02
N PHE A 104 8.78 -0.31 0.04
CA PHE A 104 7.36 -0.59 0.25
C PHE A 104 6.70 -0.99 -1.07
N THR A 105 5.53 -1.62 -0.95
CA THR A 105 4.60 -1.87 -2.05
C THR A 105 3.40 -0.95 -1.89
N TYR A 106 2.96 -0.31 -2.99
CA TYR A 106 1.64 0.32 -3.09
C TYR A 106 0.75 -0.59 -3.93
N GLU A 107 -0.28 -1.16 -3.30
CA GLU A 107 -1.28 -2.01 -3.97
C GLU A 107 -2.53 -1.18 -4.23
N ASP A 108 -2.93 -1.06 -5.50
CA ASP A 108 -4.14 -0.37 -5.94
C ASP A 108 -5.18 -1.40 -6.40
N ARG A 109 -6.32 -1.46 -5.70
CA ARG A 109 -7.45 -2.34 -6.00
C ARG A 109 -8.60 -1.60 -6.67
N GLY A 110 -8.36 -0.38 -7.17
CA GLY A 110 -9.32 0.53 -7.79
C GLY A 110 -10.30 1.20 -6.82
N SER A 111 -10.84 0.45 -5.85
CA SER A 111 -11.74 0.97 -4.80
C SER A 111 -11.04 1.22 -3.47
N GLU A 112 -9.89 0.57 -3.25
CA GLU A 112 -9.08 0.66 -2.05
C GLU A 112 -7.61 0.58 -2.46
N ALA A 113 -6.74 1.19 -1.65
CA ALA A 113 -5.31 1.04 -1.83
C ALA A 113 -4.61 0.83 -0.49
N TYR A 114 -3.45 0.19 -0.54
CA TYR A 114 -2.69 -0.22 0.62
C TYR A 114 -1.20 0.07 0.44
N ILE A 115 -0.54 0.48 1.53
CA ILE A 115 0.93 0.43 1.65
C ILE A 115 1.28 -0.83 2.42
N ILE A 116 2.24 -1.59 1.90
CA ILE A 116 2.76 -2.82 2.50
C ILE A 116 4.27 -2.64 2.70
N THR A 117 4.75 -2.79 3.92
CA THR A 117 6.19 -2.73 4.21
C THR A 117 6.52 -3.57 5.44
N GLY A 118 7.59 -4.37 5.37
CA GLY A 118 8.02 -5.23 6.48
C GLY A 118 6.94 -6.17 7.02
N GLY A 119 5.99 -6.60 6.17
CA GLY A 119 4.83 -7.42 6.56
C GLY A 119 3.72 -6.68 7.32
N SER A 120 3.82 -5.36 7.44
CA SER A 120 2.77 -4.49 7.99
C SER A 120 1.92 -3.88 6.87
N TYR A 121 0.64 -3.65 7.16
CA TYR A 121 -0.35 -3.17 6.20
C TYR A 121 -0.97 -1.85 6.66
N TYR A 122 -1.13 -0.94 5.72
CA TYR A 122 -1.70 0.37 5.97
C TYR A 122 -2.72 0.70 4.88
N LYS A 123 -3.97 0.93 5.28
CA LYS A 123 -5.01 1.40 4.36
C LYS A 123 -4.78 2.86 4.01
N VAL A 124 -4.84 3.17 2.72
CA VAL A 124 -4.70 4.52 2.18
C VAL A 124 -6.07 5.17 2.08
N SER A 125 -6.27 6.30 2.75
CA SER A 125 -7.56 7.02 2.75
C SER A 125 -7.71 8.07 1.65
N ASN A 126 -6.62 8.42 0.98
CA ASN A 126 -6.55 9.35 -0.16
C ASN A 126 -5.75 8.72 -1.31
N PRO A 127 -6.22 7.59 -1.88
CA PRO A 127 -5.48 6.90 -2.93
C PRO A 127 -5.24 7.81 -4.14
N SER A 128 -4.05 7.72 -4.72
CA SER A 128 -3.65 8.44 -5.93
C SER A 128 -2.55 7.67 -6.64
N ALA A 129 -2.54 7.76 -7.97
CA ALA A 129 -1.53 7.08 -8.77
C ALA A 129 -0.12 7.62 -8.44
N PRO A 130 0.88 6.76 -8.24
CA PRO A 130 2.25 7.21 -8.07
C PRO A 130 2.75 7.96 -9.32
N PRO A 131 3.52 9.05 -9.17
CA PRO A 131 4.03 9.82 -10.30
C PRO A 131 5.25 9.13 -10.93
N ILE A 132 5.01 8.01 -11.59
CA ILE A 132 5.99 7.27 -12.41
C ILE A 132 5.82 7.70 -13.87
N ASN A 133 6.71 8.56 -14.37
CA ASN A 133 6.72 9.05 -15.75
C ASN A 133 8.05 8.73 -16.42
#